data_AF-A0A3A4NWW4-F1
#
_entry.id   AF-A0A3A4NWW4-F1
#
_cell.length_a   1.000
_cell.length_b   1.000
_cell.length_c   1.000
_cell.angle_alpha   90.00
_cell.angle_beta   90.00
_cell.angle_gamma   90.00
#
_symmetry.space_group_name_H-M   'P 1'
#
loop_
_entity.id
_entity.type
_entity.pdbx_description
1 polymer ?
#
loop_
_entity_poly.entity_id
_entity_poly.type
_entity_poly.pdbx_seq_one_letter_code
_entity_poly.pdbx_strand_id
1 'polypeptide(L)'
;MNKIESIIWRTLFTFLFLCAGWVSHTAYSQIEAIRAERILERTDWVSRTQTRRLMRYHGTDALKITKDKVYIWRGSKWIPVLKRGQG
;
A
#
# COMPACT_ATOMS: atom_id res chain seq x y z
N MET A 1 -23.34 -44.10 18.65
CA MET A 1 -23.71 -43.11 17.61
C MET A 1 -23.14 -41.71 17.88
N ASN A 2 -23.23 -41.20 19.11
CA ASN A 2 -22.85 -39.82 19.46
C ASN A 2 -21.36 -39.44 19.27
N LYS A 3 -20.44 -40.43 19.30
CA LYS A 3 -18.99 -40.18 19.21
C LYS A 3 -18.53 -39.82 17.79
N ILE A 4 -19.17 -40.41 16.77
CA ILE A 4 -18.84 -40.19 15.36
C ILE A 4 -19.38 -38.83 14.92
N GLU A 5 -20.60 -38.49 15.33
CA GLU A 5 -21.22 -37.19 15.07
C GLU A 5 -20.39 -36.02 15.66
N SER A 6 -19.92 -36.17 16.90
CA SER A 6 -19.02 -35.21 17.54
C SER A 6 -17.72 -34.98 16.76
N ILE A 7 -17.14 -36.03 16.20
CA ILE A 7 -15.89 -35.95 15.43
C ILE A 7 -16.14 -35.21 14.11
N ILE A 8 -17.24 -35.53 13.42
CA ILE A 8 -17.64 -34.87 12.15
C ILE A 8 -17.89 -33.39 12.36
N TRP A 9 -18.61 -33.01 13.43
CA TRP A 9 -18.85 -31.61 13.75
C TRP A 9 -17.56 -30.85 14.05
N ARG A 10 -16.64 -31.46 14.80
CA ARG A 10 -15.33 -30.84 15.08
C ARG A 10 -14.53 -30.63 13.81
N THR A 11 -14.41 -31.63 12.93
CA THR A 11 -13.66 -31.49 11.68
C THR A 11 -14.28 -30.46 10.75
N LEU A 12 -15.61 -30.42 10.63
CA LEU A 12 -16.30 -29.38 9.86
C LEU A 12 -15.99 -27.99 10.39
N PHE A 13 -16.03 -27.81 11.73
CA PHE A 13 -15.74 -26.53 12.35
C PHE A 13 -14.29 -26.08 12.11
N THR A 14 -13.33 -26.99 12.26
CA THR A 14 -11.92 -26.68 11.98
C THR A 14 -11.70 -26.32 10.52
N PHE A 15 -12.35 -27.03 9.59
CA PHE A 15 -12.25 -26.76 8.17
C PHE A 15 -12.84 -25.38 7.82
N LEU A 16 -14.01 -25.05 8.38
CA LEU A 16 -14.64 -23.73 8.21
C LEU A 16 -13.76 -22.60 8.75
N PHE A 17 -13.13 -22.82 9.92
CA PHE A 17 -12.21 -21.86 10.51
C PHE A 17 -10.96 -21.64 9.65
N LEU A 18 -10.38 -22.72 9.10
CA LEU A 18 -9.25 -22.63 8.17
C LEU A 18 -9.64 -21.92 6.87
N CYS A 19 -10.83 -22.18 6.33
CA CYS A 19 -11.35 -21.46 5.16
C CYS A 19 -11.52 -19.97 5.43
N ALA A 20 -12.07 -19.58 6.59
CA ALA A 20 -12.23 -18.17 6.96
C ALA A 20 -10.89 -17.45 7.12
N GLY A 21 -9.91 -18.10 7.77
CA GLY A 21 -8.54 -17.59 7.88
C GLY A 21 -7.87 -17.43 6.51
N TRP A 22 -8.05 -18.40 5.61
CA TRP A 22 -7.50 -18.35 4.26
C TRP A 22 -8.11 -17.22 3.41
N VAL A 23 -9.44 -17.06 3.42
CA VAL A 23 -10.12 -15.97 2.70
C VAL A 23 -9.67 -14.61 3.20
N SER A 24 -9.49 -14.46 4.52
CA SER A 24 -8.98 -13.22 5.10
C SER A 24 -7.55 -12.93 4.64
N HIS A 25 -6.70 -13.96 4.55
CA HIS A 25 -5.33 -13.82 4.07
C HIS A 25 -5.28 -13.46 2.58
N THR A 26 -6.04 -14.12 1.71
CA THR A 26 -6.03 -13.84 0.28
C THR A 26 -6.61 -12.46 -0.04
N ALA A 27 -7.65 -12.04 0.70
CA ALA A 27 -8.17 -10.68 0.63
C ALA A 27 -7.11 -9.65 1.04
N TYR A 28 -6.37 -9.91 2.12
CA TYR A 28 -5.29 -9.04 2.56
C TYR A 28 -4.17 -8.92 1.51
N SER A 29 -3.74 -10.04 0.91
CA SER A 29 -2.67 -10.02 -0.10
C SER A 29 -3.10 -9.29 -1.39
N GLN A 30 -4.37 -9.41 -1.80
CA GLN A 30 -4.88 -8.67 -2.96
C GLN A 30 -4.94 -7.16 -2.68
N ILE A 31 -5.31 -6.75 -1.47
CA ILE A 31 -5.32 -5.33 -1.08
C ILE A 31 -3.90 -4.76 -1.06
N GLU A 32 -2.92 -5.50 -0.57
CA GLU A 32 -1.50 -5.11 -0.61
C GLU A 32 -1.00 -4.99 -2.06
N ALA A 33 -1.34 -5.92 -2.95
CA ALA A 33 -0.98 -5.85 -4.36
C ALA A 33 -1.57 -4.60 -5.05
N ILE A 34 -2.87 -4.32 -4.85
CA ILE A 34 -3.53 -3.11 -5.37
C ILE A 34 -2.90 -1.84 -4.80
N ARG A 35 -2.49 -1.86 -3.53
CA ARG A 35 -1.80 -0.74 -2.88
C ARG A 35 -0.42 -0.53 -3.50
N ALA A 36 0.34 -1.59 -3.75
CA ALA A 36 1.65 -1.54 -4.37
C ALA A 36 1.56 -1.01 -5.82
N GLU A 37 0.59 -1.49 -6.61
CA GLU A 37 0.32 -0.98 -7.96
C GLU A 37 -0.02 0.50 -7.96
N ARG A 38 -0.90 0.96 -7.04
CA ARG A 38 -1.21 2.39 -6.89
C ARG A 38 -0.02 3.23 -6.46
N ILE A 39 0.91 2.67 -5.69
CA ILE A 39 2.15 3.36 -5.30
C ILE A 39 3.07 3.49 -6.51
N LEU A 40 3.23 2.42 -7.30
CA LEU A 40 4.02 2.42 -8.55
C LEU A 40 3.47 3.45 -9.54
N GLU A 41 2.17 3.39 -9.86
CA GLU A 41 1.50 4.33 -10.77
C GLU A 41 1.61 5.79 -10.27
N ARG A 42 1.57 5.99 -8.94
CA ARG A 42 1.76 7.32 -8.32
C ARG A 42 3.20 7.83 -8.46
N THR A 43 4.20 6.94 -8.43
CA THR A 43 5.61 7.30 -8.57
C THR A 43 6.11 7.37 -10.02
N ASP A 44 5.39 6.80 -10.98
CA ASP A 44 5.88 6.66 -12.36
C ASP A 44 6.11 7.98 -13.10
N TRP A 45 5.41 9.06 -12.74
CA TRP A 45 5.57 10.34 -13.44
C TRP A 45 6.74 11.19 -12.92
N VAL A 46 7.35 10.83 -11.78
CA VAL A 46 8.56 11.50 -11.25
C VAL A 46 9.69 10.49 -11.17
N SER A 47 10.70 10.66 -12.03
CA SER A 47 11.82 9.74 -12.03
C SER A 47 12.59 9.77 -10.70
N ARG A 48 13.29 8.68 -10.38
CA ARG A 48 14.19 8.64 -9.21
C ARG A 48 15.27 9.73 -9.26
N THR A 49 15.74 10.10 -10.46
CA THR A 49 16.74 11.16 -10.63
C THR A 49 16.16 12.54 -10.33
N GLN A 50 14.93 12.84 -10.79
CA GLN A 50 14.23 14.07 -10.44
C GLN A 50 13.94 14.14 -8.94
N THR A 51 13.51 13.03 -8.33
CA THR A 51 13.27 12.93 -6.89
C THR A 51 14.53 13.29 -6.10
N ARG A 52 15.69 12.69 -6.45
CA ARG A 52 16.97 13.02 -5.81
C ARG A 52 17.39 14.48 -6.03
N ARG A 53 17.16 15.03 -7.23
CA ARG A 53 17.48 16.43 -7.54
C ARG A 53 16.63 17.39 -6.71
N LEU A 54 15.33 17.10 -6.57
CA LEU A 54 14.40 17.87 -5.72
C LEU A 54 14.80 17.81 -4.23
N MET A 55 15.12 16.62 -3.73
CA MET A 55 15.60 16.44 -2.34
C MET A 55 16.85 17.29 -2.07
N ARG A 56 17.86 17.23 -2.95
CA ARG A 56 19.09 18.03 -2.83
C ARG A 56 18.82 19.52 -2.95
N TYR A 57 18.00 19.93 -3.90
CA TYR A 57 17.69 21.35 -4.14
C TYR A 57 16.94 21.99 -2.96
N HIS A 58 16.02 21.25 -2.34
CA HIS A 58 15.23 21.75 -1.22
C HIS A 58 15.82 21.43 0.16
N GLY A 59 16.90 20.63 0.23
CA GLY A 59 17.52 20.22 1.48
C GLY A 59 16.59 19.39 2.37
N THR A 60 15.83 18.47 1.76
CA THR A 60 14.84 17.62 2.45
C THR A 60 15.10 16.15 2.16
N ASP A 61 14.95 15.32 3.17
CA ASP A 61 15.06 13.86 3.05
C ASP A 61 13.73 13.20 2.68
N ALA A 62 12.63 13.94 2.79
CA ALA A 62 11.28 13.45 2.51
C ALA A 62 10.57 14.28 1.44
N LEU A 63 9.95 13.57 0.50
CA LEU A 63 9.05 14.10 -0.51
C LEU A 63 7.72 13.34 -0.46
N LYS A 64 6.62 14.07 -0.55
CA LYS A 64 5.29 13.49 -0.74
C LYS A 64 4.89 13.65 -2.19
N ILE A 65 4.83 12.55 -2.93
CA ILE A 65 4.44 12.54 -4.35
C ILE A 65 2.94 12.18 -4.45
N THR A 66 2.17 13.00 -5.15
CA THR A 66 0.77 12.74 -5.53
C THR A 66 0.67 12.54 -7.04
N LYS A 67 -0.53 12.24 -7.56
CA LYS A 67 -0.76 11.98 -8.99
C LYS A 67 -0.37 13.17 -9.90
N ASP A 68 -0.36 14.35 -9.31
CA ASP A 68 -0.38 15.65 -9.95
C ASP A 68 0.68 16.61 -9.39
N LYS A 69 1.18 16.41 -8.16
CA LYS A 69 2.11 17.33 -7.50
C LYS A 69 3.13 16.61 -6.62
N VAL A 70 4.28 17.24 -6.42
CA VAL A 70 5.28 16.85 -5.41
C VAL A 70 5.29 17.90 -4.31
N TYR A 71 5.33 17.46 -3.05
CA TYR A 71 5.35 18.32 -1.88
C TYR A 71 6.60 18.08 -1.03
N ILE A 72 7.13 19.15 -0.45
CA ILE A 72 8.16 19.13 0.58
C ILE A 72 7.54 19.47 1.94
N TRP A 73 8.10 18.94 3.02
CA TRP A 73 7.74 19.34 4.38
C TRP A 73 8.60 20.53 4.81
N ARG A 74 7.98 21.65 5.18
CA ARG A 74 8.70 22.84 5.67
C ARG A 74 7.83 23.62 6.64
N GLY A 75 8.33 23.93 7.83
CA GLY A 75 7.60 24.74 8.81
C GLY A 75 6.22 24.17 9.16
N SER A 76 6.15 22.86 9.40
CA SER A 76 4.93 22.13 9.76
C SER A 76 3.82 22.13 8.70
N LYS A 77 4.17 22.41 7.44
CA LYS A 77 3.24 22.35 6.30
C LYS A 77 3.84 21.65 5.08
N TRP A 78 2.97 21.03 4.29
CA TRP A 78 3.30 20.50 2.97
C TRP A 78 3.22 21.61 1.93
N ILE A 79 4.35 21.92 1.29
CA ILE A 79 4.44 22.95 0.25
C ILE A 79 4.62 22.28 -1.11
N PRO A 80 3.78 22.56 -2.12
CA PRO A 80 3.94 22.00 -3.46
C PRO A 80 5.16 22.63 -4.15
N VAL A 81 6.03 21.81 -4.72
CA VAL A 81 7.27 22.25 -5.39
C VAL A 81 7.34 21.88 -6.87
N LEU A 82 6.58 20.87 -7.30
CA LEU A 82 6.51 20.45 -8.70
C LEU A 82 5.08 20.07 -9.05
N LYS A 83 4.63 20.40 -10.27
CA LYS A 83 3.34 19.99 -10.82
C LYS A 83 3.59 19.11 -12.05
N ARG A 84 2.76 18.08 -12.24
CA ARG A 84 2.82 17.21 -13.42
C ARG A 84 2.56 18.03 -14.68
N GLY A 85 3.46 17.93 -15.66
CA GLY A 85 3.42 18.71 -16.90
C GLY A 85 4.11 20.08 -16.83
N GLN A 86 4.71 20.44 -15.70
CA GLN A 86 5.63 21.57 -15.59
C GLN A 86 7.03 21.01 -15.33
N GLY A 87 7.77 20.71 -16.40
CA GLY A 87 9.13 20.19 -16.37
C GLY A 87 9.85 20.48 -17.67
#